data_AF-A0A822GXI3-F1
#
_entry.id   AF-A0A822GXI3-F1
#
_cell.length_a   1.000
_cell.length_b   1.000
_cell.length_c   1.000
_cell.angle_alpha   90.00
_cell.angle_beta   90.00
_cell.angle_gamma   90.00
#
_symmetry.space_group_name_H-M   'P 1'
#
loop_
_entity.id
_entity.type
_entity.pdbx_description
1 polymer ?
#
loop_
_entity_poly.entity_id
_entity_poly.type
_entity_poly.pdbx_seq_one_letter_code
_entity_poly.pdbx_strand_id
1 'polypeptide(L)'
;EANVAWIESLVIIIAVIVVVLVTAFNDWTKERQFRDLQSKIELDQKFNVIRGSQVYQISIKDIVVGDICQIKYGDLLPADGIVVQSNNLKVDESSLTRETDLIKKHESEDSFLFSG
;
A
#
# COMPACT_ATOMS: atom_id res chain seq x y z
N GLU A 1 11.66 -34.60 -50.64
CA GLU A 1 11.07 -33.30 -50.24
C GLU A 1 10.24 -33.37 -48.96
N ALA A 2 9.39 -34.38 -48.74
CA ALA A 2 8.58 -34.50 -47.51
C ALA A 2 9.38 -34.53 -46.18
N ASN A 3 10.64 -35.01 -46.20
CA ASN A 3 11.49 -35.07 -45.01
C ASN A 3 12.00 -33.70 -44.51
N VAL A 4 11.84 -32.62 -45.28
CA VAL A 4 12.31 -31.27 -44.87
C VAL A 4 11.15 -30.44 -44.32
N ALA A 5 9.92 -30.65 -44.83
CA ALA A 5 8.75 -29.86 -44.44
C ALA A 5 8.32 -30.03 -42.97
N TRP A 6 8.45 -31.24 -42.39
CA TRP A 6 8.12 -31.44 -40.96
C TRP A 6 9.16 -30.79 -40.03
N ILE A 7 10.41 -30.66 -40.49
CA ILE A 7 11.49 -30.01 -39.75
C ILE A 7 11.22 -28.52 -39.63
N GLU A 8 10.76 -27.87 -40.70
CA GLU A 8 10.42 -26.44 -40.69
C GLU A 8 9.31 -26.11 -39.66
N SER A 9 8.26 -26.92 -39.61
CA SER A 9 7.18 -26.75 -38.63
C SER A 9 7.64 -27.02 -37.20
N LEU A 10 8.51 -28.02 -37.00
CA LEU A 10 9.07 -28.34 -35.69
C LEU A 10 9.92 -27.19 -35.14
N VAL A 11 10.72 -26.54 -35.99
CA VAL A 11 11.57 -25.40 -35.60
C VAL A 11 10.74 -24.23 -35.08
N ILE A 12 9.62 -23.92 -35.73
CA ILE A 12 8.72 -22.84 -35.31
C ILE A 12 8.10 -23.16 -33.94
N ILE A 13 7.64 -24.39 -33.72
CA ILE A 13 7.05 -24.81 -32.44
C ILE A 13 8.09 -24.70 -31.32
N ILE A 14 9.31 -25.18 -31.54
CA ILE A 14 10.39 -25.09 -30.56
C ILE A 14 10.72 -23.63 -30.25
N ALA A 15 10.81 -22.77 -31.27
CA ALA A 15 11.08 -21.34 -31.09
C ALA A 15 9.99 -20.67 -30.24
N VAL A 16 8.71 -20.94 -30.49
CA VAL A 16 7.59 -20.40 -29.70
C VAL A 16 7.66 -20.90 -28.25
N ILE A 17 7.92 -22.18 -28.02
CA ILE A 17 8.05 -22.74 -26.67
C ILE A 17 9.17 -22.03 -25.89
N VAL A 18 10.34 -21.87 -26.51
CA VAL A 18 11.48 -21.19 -25.87
C VAL A 18 11.13 -19.74 -25.53
N VAL A 19 10.52 -19.00 -26.46
CA VAL A 19 10.11 -17.60 -26.21
C VAL A 19 9.09 -17.51 -25.07
N VAL A 20 8.08 -18.37 -25.05
CA VAL A 20 7.06 -18.37 -23.99
C VAL A 20 7.67 -18.71 -22.63
N LEU A 21 8.58 -19.70 -22.56
CA LEU A 21 9.26 -20.05 -21.32
C LEU A 21 10.14 -18.91 -20.79
N VAL A 22 10.91 -18.26 -21.67
CA VAL A 22 11.76 -17.13 -21.29
C VAL A 22 10.90 -15.95 -20.81
N THR A 23 9.81 -15.64 -21.51
CA THR A 23 8.87 -14.58 -21.10
C THR A 23 8.23 -14.90 -19.76
N ALA A 24 7.72 -16.12 -19.56
CA ALA A 24 7.11 -16.54 -18.31
C ALA A 24 8.11 -16.49 -17.13
N PHE A 25 9.36 -16.90 -17.35
CA PHE A 25 10.40 -16.84 -16.33
C PHE A 25 10.78 -15.40 -15.97
N ASN A 26 10.89 -14.52 -16.98
CA ASN A 26 11.14 -13.10 -16.77
C ASN A 26 10.01 -12.44 -16.00
N ASP A 27 8.75 -12.71 -16.37
CA ASP A 27 7.59 -12.14 -15.69
C ASP A 27 7.48 -12.64 -14.24
N TRP A 28 7.75 -13.93 -13.99
CA TRP A 28 7.79 -14.46 -12.63
C TRP A 28 8.88 -13.81 -11.77
N THR A 29 10.05 -13.57 -12.35
CA THR A 29 11.16 -12.92 -11.65
C THR A 29 10.85 -11.46 -11.32
N LYS A 30 10.28 -10.71 -12.27
CA LYS A 30 9.84 -9.32 -12.07
C LYS A 30 8.78 -9.23 -10.96
N GLU A 31 7.77 -10.08 -11.05
CA GLU A 31 6.67 -10.13 -10.10
C GLU A 31 7.18 -10.44 -8.67
N ARG A 32 8.17 -11.33 -8.54
CA ARG A 32 8.80 -11.61 -7.25
C ARG A 32 9.56 -10.41 -6.69
N GLN A 33 10.28 -9.67 -7.52
CA GLN A 33 10.98 -8.46 -7.11
C GLN A 33 10.01 -7.36 -6.64
N PHE A 34 8.87 -7.20 -7.33
CA PHE A 34 7.83 -6.26 -6.90
C PHE A 34 7.26 -6.61 -5.54
N ARG A 35 6.96 -7.89 -5.30
CA ARG A 35 6.49 -8.35 -3.98
C ARG A 35 7.51 -8.11 -2.87
N ASP A 36 8.78 -8.36 -3.15
CA ASP A 36 9.84 -8.13 -2.16
C ASP A 36 9.99 -6.63 -1.83
N LEU A 37 9.89 -5.75 -2.83
CA LEU A 37 9.89 -4.29 -2.61
C LEU A 37 8.66 -3.83 -1.83
N GLN A 38 7.46 -4.29 -2.20
CA GLN A 38 6.21 -3.96 -1.53
C GLN A 38 6.23 -4.41 -0.07
N SER A 39 6.71 -5.62 0.21
CA SER A 39 6.83 -6.15 1.57
C SER A 39 7.74 -5.30 2.46
N LYS A 40 8.83 -4.75 1.91
CA LYS A 40 9.73 -3.84 2.64
C LYS A 40 9.08 -2.49 2.90
N ILE A 41 8.36 -1.95 1.93
CA ILE A 41 7.63 -0.67 2.08
C ILE A 41 6.55 -0.80 3.16
N GLU A 42 5.79 -1.88 3.16
CA GLU A 42 4.73 -2.12 4.15
C GLU A 42 5.27 -2.34 5.57
N LEU A 43 6.49 -2.87 5.72
CA LEU A 43 7.10 -3.10 7.03
C LEU A 43 7.69 -1.83 7.65
N ASP A 44 8.11 -0.87 6.82
CA ASP A 44 8.81 0.34 7.29
C ASP A 44 7.86 1.50 7.63
N GLN A 45 6.57 1.37 7.30
CA GLN A 45 5.56 2.33 7.74
C GLN A 45 5.30 2.19 9.24
N LYS A 46 5.87 3.13 9.99
CA LYS A 46 5.72 3.22 11.44
C LYS A 46 4.89 4.43 11.83
N PHE A 47 4.01 4.26 12.81
CA PHE A 47 3.16 5.30 13.34
C PHE A 47 3.40 5.51 14.84
N ASN A 48 3.17 6.74 15.32
CA ASN A 48 3.33 7.07 16.73
C ASN A 48 2.02 6.80 17.48
N VAL A 49 2.07 5.96 18.49
CA VAL A 49 0.95 5.65 19.39
C VAL A 49 1.32 5.96 20.83
N ILE A 50 0.33 6.32 21.64
CA ILE A 50 0.48 6.63 23.06
C ILE A 50 -0.09 5.45 23.85
N ARG A 51 0.80 4.74 24.56
CA ARG A 51 0.43 3.63 25.46
C ARG A 51 1.09 3.88 26.81
N GLY A 52 0.35 3.77 27.92
CA GLY A 52 0.93 3.96 29.26
C GLY A 52 1.60 5.34 29.48
N SER A 53 1.04 6.40 28.90
CA SER A 53 1.58 7.77 28.97
C SER A 53 2.94 7.99 28.29
N GLN A 54 3.42 7.03 27.47
CA GLN A 54 4.62 7.17 26.65
C GLN A 54 4.30 7.02 25.17
N VAL A 55 5.09 7.70 24.32
CA VAL A 55 4.97 7.63 22.86
C VAL A 55 5.84 6.46 22.36
N TYR A 56 5.21 5.52 21.67
CA TYR A 56 5.85 4.39 21.01
C TYR A 56 5.69 4.51 19.51
N GLN A 57 6.74 4.17 18.77
CA GLN A 57 6.68 4.07 17.32
C GLN A 57 6.51 2.59 16.95
N ILE A 58 5.31 2.21 16.51
CA ILE A 58 4.96 0.82 16.13
C ILE A 58 4.67 0.72 14.64
N SER A 59 4.69 -0.50 14.07
CA SER A 59 4.27 -0.69 12.68
C SER A 59 2.77 -0.42 12.55
N ILE A 60 2.33 0.10 11.40
CA ILE A 60 0.90 0.31 11.11
C ILE A 60 0.10 -1.01 11.29
N LYS A 61 0.71 -2.16 10.98
CA LYS A 61 0.09 -3.47 11.10
C LYS A 61 -0.20 -3.90 12.56
N ASP A 62 0.47 -3.28 13.53
CA ASP A 62 0.35 -3.59 14.95
C ASP A 62 -0.61 -2.64 15.70
N ILE A 63 -1.21 -1.67 14.99
CA ILE A 63 -2.20 -0.74 15.55
C ILE A 63 -3.50 -1.50 15.77
N VAL A 64 -4.09 -1.34 16.96
CA VAL A 64 -5.35 -1.99 17.34
C VAL A 64 -6.39 -0.97 17.80
N VAL A 65 -7.66 -1.38 17.76
CA VAL A 65 -8.77 -0.57 18.25
C VAL A 65 -8.56 -0.25 19.73
N GLY A 66 -8.60 1.04 20.07
CA GLY A 66 -8.36 1.56 21.42
C GLY A 66 -6.98 2.18 21.62
N ASP A 67 -6.07 2.06 20.65
CA ASP A 67 -4.83 2.83 20.66
C ASP A 67 -5.08 4.32 20.45
N ILE A 68 -4.31 5.15 21.16
CA ILE A 68 -4.31 6.61 20.96
C ILE A 68 -3.19 6.94 19.99
N CYS A 69 -3.54 7.30 18.77
CA CYS A 69 -2.58 7.64 17.72
C CYS A 69 -2.19 9.13 17.78
N GLN A 70 -0.90 9.44 17.73
CA GLN A 70 -0.40 10.80 17.64
C GLN A 70 -0.13 11.17 16.18
N ILE A 71 -0.98 12.03 15.63
CA ILE A 71 -0.94 12.45 14.22
C ILE A 71 -0.11 13.74 14.09
N LYS A 72 0.78 13.78 13.10
CA LYS A 72 1.55 14.98 12.70
C LYS A 72 1.19 15.43 11.30
N TYR A 73 1.66 16.62 10.94
CA TYR A 73 1.46 17.16 9.60
C TYR A 73 2.14 16.28 8.55
N GLY A 74 1.38 15.87 7.54
CA GLY A 74 1.84 15.02 6.44
C GLY A 74 1.76 13.52 6.72
N ASP A 75 1.27 13.12 7.89
CA ASP A 75 1.02 11.72 8.20
C ASP A 75 -0.22 11.21 7.46
N LEU A 76 -0.14 9.99 6.91
CA LEU A 76 -1.27 9.26 6.38
C LEU A 76 -2.02 8.59 7.52
N LEU A 77 -3.36 8.67 7.55
CA LEU A 77 -4.14 8.08 8.62
C LEU A 77 -4.20 6.55 8.46
N PRO A 78 -3.64 5.75 9.39
CA PRO A 78 -3.54 4.30 9.22
C PRO A 78 -4.88 3.59 9.44
N ALA A 79 -5.81 4.21 10.17
CA ALA A 79 -7.11 3.65 10.55
C ALA A 79 -8.12 4.78 10.81
N ASP A 80 -9.40 4.44 10.71
CA ASP A 80 -10.49 5.33 11.09
C ASP A 80 -10.49 5.58 12.60
N GLY A 81 -10.91 6.77 13.03
CA GLY A 81 -10.85 7.14 14.43
C GLY A 81 -11.68 8.36 14.79
N ILE A 82 -11.57 8.74 16.06
CA ILE A 82 -12.23 9.92 16.61
C ILE A 82 -11.15 10.86 17.15
N VAL A 83 -11.29 12.16 16.84
CA VAL A 83 -10.43 13.21 17.39
C VAL A 83 -10.70 13.34 18.89
N VAL A 84 -9.70 12.99 19.69
CA VAL A 84 -9.72 13.19 21.15
C VAL A 84 -9.23 14.59 21.53
N GLN A 85 -8.20 15.07 20.82
CA GLN A 85 -7.61 16.40 21.02
C GLN A 85 -7.00 16.86 19.69
N SER A 86 -7.23 18.12 19.32
CA SER A 86 -6.68 18.69 18.08
C SER A 86 -6.25 20.14 18.27
N ASN A 87 -5.25 20.57 17.50
CA ASN A 87 -4.86 21.97 17.37
C ASN A 87 -4.83 22.36 15.89
N ASN A 88 -5.90 23.03 15.41
CA ASN A 88 -6.07 23.38 14.00
C ASN A 88 -5.88 22.20 13.04
N LEU A 89 -6.39 21.02 13.42
CA LEU A 89 -6.33 19.82 12.59
C LEU A 89 -7.14 20.04 11.32
N LYS A 90 -6.48 19.83 10.18
CA LYS A 90 -7.08 19.87 8.85
C LYS A 90 -6.74 18.56 8.15
N VAL A 91 -7.75 17.93 7.59
CA VAL A 91 -7.62 16.63 6.94
C VAL A 91 -8.08 16.77 5.49
N ASP A 92 -7.34 16.12 4.59
CA ASP A 92 -7.73 15.97 3.21
C ASP A 92 -8.61 14.72 3.10
N GLU A 93 -9.89 14.91 2.79
CA GLU A 93 -10.85 13.81 2.59
C GLU A 93 -11.15 13.60 1.10
N SER A 94 -10.34 14.15 0.19
CA SER A 94 -10.57 14.10 -1.26
C SER A 94 -10.67 12.68 -1.81
N SER A 95 -10.01 11.70 -1.18
CA SER A 95 -10.13 10.28 -1.53
C SER A 95 -11.55 9.74 -1.34
N LEU A 96 -12.31 10.29 -0.39
CA LEU A 96 -13.67 9.85 -0.06
C LEU A 96 -14.74 10.78 -0.64
N THR A 97 -14.57 12.09 -0.48
CA THR A 97 -15.57 13.11 -0.86
C THR A 97 -15.42 13.59 -2.30
N ARG A 98 -14.25 13.38 -2.92
CA ARG A 98 -13.84 13.98 -4.20
C ARG A 98 -13.75 15.51 -4.19
N GLU A 99 -13.78 16.13 -3.02
CA GLU A 99 -13.55 17.56 -2.85
C GLU A 99 -12.10 17.76 -2.38
N THR A 100 -11.37 18.68 -3.01
CA THR A 100 -9.96 18.97 -2.67
C THR A 100 -9.79 19.92 -1.49
N ASP A 101 -10.89 20.33 -0.86
CA ASP A 101 -10.85 21.28 0.24
C ASP A 101 -10.49 20.58 1.55
N LEU A 102 -9.55 21.19 2.29
CA LEU A 102 -9.14 20.69 3.59
C LEU A 102 -10.24 20.95 4.64
N ILE A 103 -10.75 19.88 5.22
CA ILE A 103 -11.82 19.93 6.23
C ILE A 103 -11.18 20.09 7.61
N LYS A 104 -11.68 21.06 8.39
CA LYS A 104 -11.24 21.24 9.78
C LYS A 104 -11.98 20.26 10.66
N LYS A 105 -11.23 19.51 11.47
CA LYS A 105 -11.79 18.55 12.43
C LYS A 105 -11.57 19.07 13.84
N HIS A 106 -12.60 18.97 14.69
CA HIS A 106 -12.54 19.38 16.08
C HIS A 106 -13.15 18.30 16.98
N GLU A 107 -12.78 18.31 18.26
CA GLU A 107 -13.32 17.40 19.27
C GLU A 107 -14.85 17.53 19.45
N SER A 108 -15.39 18.72 19.23
CA SER A 108 -16.82 19.06 19.41
C SER A 108 -17.63 19.10 18.12
N GLU A 109 -16.97 19.24 16.97
CA GLU A 109 -17.60 19.42 15.66
C GLU A 109 -16.81 18.62 14.64
N ASP A 110 -17.50 17.67 14.00
CA ASP A 110 -16.92 16.75 13.02
C ASP A 110 -15.65 16.06 13.53
N SER A 111 -15.81 15.17 14.51
CA SER A 111 -14.71 14.49 15.19
C SER A 111 -14.26 13.21 14.51
N PHE A 112 -14.91 12.78 13.43
CA PHE A 112 -14.56 11.54 12.73
C PHE A 112 -13.37 11.76 11.79
N LEU A 113 -12.41 10.84 11.87
CA LEU A 113 -11.27 10.73 10.98
C LEU A 113 -11.40 9.44 10.17
N PHE A 114 -11.18 9.53 8.87
CA PHE A 114 -11.20 8.39 7.97
C PHE A 114 -9.79 8.05 7.50
N SER A 115 -9.51 6.77 7.37
CA SER A 115 -8.31 6.24 6.73
C SER A 115 -8.32 6.54 5.24
N GLY A 116 -7.16 6.91 4.71
CA GLY A 116 -7.00 7.41 3.35
C GLY A 116 -5.59 7.89 3.14
#